data_AF-A0A285MZK4-F1
#
_entry.id   AF-A0A285MZK4-F1
#
_cell.length_a   1.000
_cell.length_b   1.000
_cell.length_c   1.000
_cell.angle_alpha   90.00
_cell.angle_beta   90.00
_cell.angle_gamma   90.00
#
_symmetry.space_group_name_H-M   'P 1'
#
loop_
_entity.id
_entity.type
_entity.pdbx_description
1 polymer ?
#
loop_
_entity_poly.entity_id
_entity_poly.type
_entity_poly.pdbx_seq_one_letter_code
_entity_poly.pdbx_strand_id
1 'polypeptide(L)'
;MSFLLEGYRQDLNIEESSVREFYEEYISLNKAFGSKEGNYDDILLGYGTEELKFTLGFLTNIMENIQKKGYQVIDSIFDSVEHSGEFGLSVFFGNRIMERFSSPNSNDFLIRIYTLKRVLNALLILDDRINYIKYLMEFICQIKDFYSMYPALQKENYKNSIDFYQFMYIYALKIHGDEEKALGYLIKGYNLKKFMIDEGILPYPEENNIFQIINIVGSYLQLEDSFLSLILDIDKYIKEFVKQIKDLKNYSLKKPSVLTPYTQNPFKSYINQFLTNIYILGFEEEYKQVSEFLPDILSKEHRLIIRINEIFLKEELKEEKLKQIREDIQLAFNNLSTEKKISVLYVFYNAYISVFKENLAEIQKLKEEIEKNMKKMKNPLSLNVPYFRVLSILGEKEKAKKIAEETKQQAVISGKKFLAKAVDDYIELEL
;
A
#
# COMPACT_ATOMS: atom_id res chain seq x y z
N MET A 1 -19.28 -26.01 -11.31
CA MET A 1 -18.33 -24.89 -11.16
C MET A 1 -18.73 -24.12 -9.92
N SER A 2 -17.79 -23.70 -9.06
CA SER A 2 -18.16 -22.92 -7.86
C SER A 2 -18.72 -21.56 -8.26
N PHE A 3 -19.66 -21.02 -7.48
CA PHE A 3 -20.26 -19.71 -7.73
C PHE A 3 -19.21 -18.59 -7.86
N LEU A 4 -18.13 -18.67 -7.07
CA LEU A 4 -17.02 -17.72 -7.10
C LEU A 4 -16.22 -17.74 -8.42
N LEU A 5 -15.96 -18.92 -8.99
CA LEU A 5 -15.24 -19.01 -10.26
C LEU A 5 -16.10 -18.57 -11.45
N GLU A 6 -17.42 -18.77 -11.37
CA GLU A 6 -18.32 -18.21 -12.39
C GLU A 6 -18.39 -16.68 -12.31
N GLY A 7 -18.45 -16.09 -11.10
CA GLY A 7 -18.34 -14.65 -10.92
C GLY A 7 -17.03 -14.08 -11.46
N TYR A 8 -15.90 -14.75 -11.16
CA TYR A 8 -14.59 -14.41 -11.73
C TYR A 8 -14.59 -14.43 -13.26
N ARG A 9 -15.18 -15.45 -13.89
CA ARG A 9 -15.29 -15.55 -15.35
C ARG A 9 -16.08 -14.37 -15.94
N GLN A 10 -17.15 -13.93 -15.28
CA GLN A 10 -17.91 -12.77 -15.73
C GLN A 10 -17.08 -11.49 -15.64
N ASP A 11 -16.40 -11.28 -14.50
CA ASP A 11 -15.52 -10.14 -14.30
C ASP A 11 -14.39 -10.10 -15.35
N LEU A 12 -13.78 -11.25 -15.67
CA LEU A 12 -12.76 -11.36 -16.72
C LEU A 12 -13.25 -10.84 -18.07
N ASN A 13 -14.46 -11.22 -18.47
CA ASN A 13 -15.00 -10.81 -19.77
C ASN A 13 -15.26 -9.30 -19.83
N ILE A 14 -15.76 -8.72 -18.75
CA ILE A 14 -16.05 -7.28 -18.66
C ILE A 14 -14.76 -6.48 -18.70
N GLU A 15 -13.77 -6.88 -17.89
CA GLU A 15 -12.53 -6.11 -17.75
C GLU A 15 -11.59 -6.29 -18.93
N GLU A 16 -11.62 -7.42 -19.65
CA GLU A 16 -10.88 -7.55 -20.91
C GLU A 16 -11.29 -6.46 -21.91
N SER A 17 -12.60 -6.27 -22.11
CA SER A 17 -13.11 -5.23 -23.00
C SER A 17 -12.74 -3.83 -22.51
N SER A 18 -12.98 -3.54 -21.23
CA SER A 18 -12.70 -2.23 -20.63
C SER A 18 -11.21 -1.86 -20.69
N VAL A 19 -10.30 -2.78 -20.36
CA VAL A 19 -8.85 -2.52 -20.36
C VAL A 19 -8.34 -2.36 -21.79
N ARG A 20 -8.87 -3.15 -22.73
CA ARG A 20 -8.51 -3.06 -24.15
C ARG A 20 -8.92 -1.71 -24.75
N GLU A 21 -10.17 -1.30 -24.54
CA GLU A 21 -10.68 0.00 -25.00
C GLU A 21 -9.82 1.13 -24.44
N PHE A 22 -9.54 1.12 -23.14
CA PHE A 22 -8.68 2.13 -22.52
C PHE A 22 -7.26 2.15 -23.13
N TYR A 23 -6.65 0.98 -23.35
CA TYR A 23 -5.32 0.88 -23.94
C TYR A 23 -5.28 1.47 -25.35
N GLU A 24 -6.26 1.14 -26.18
CA GLU A 24 -6.37 1.63 -27.56
C GLU A 24 -6.59 3.15 -27.62
N GLU A 25 -7.47 3.70 -26.76
CA GLU A 25 -7.67 5.14 -26.61
C GLU A 25 -6.39 5.84 -26.16
N TYR A 26 -5.70 5.27 -25.18
CA TYR A 26 -4.50 5.83 -24.59
C TYR A 26 -3.32 5.84 -25.59
N ILE A 27 -3.15 4.79 -26.39
CA ILE A 27 -2.18 4.77 -27.50
C ILE A 27 -2.53 5.81 -28.56
N SER A 28 -3.80 5.92 -28.93
CA SER A 28 -4.29 6.91 -29.90
C SER A 28 -3.87 8.33 -29.49
N LEU A 29 -4.11 8.69 -28.22
CA LEU A 29 -3.73 9.98 -27.66
C LEU A 29 -2.21 10.17 -27.65
N ASN A 30 -1.44 9.19 -27.16
CA ASN A 30 0.02 9.29 -27.09
C ASN A 30 0.72 9.39 -28.45
N LYS A 31 0.19 8.72 -29.48
CA LYS A 31 0.65 8.89 -30.86
C LYS A 31 0.43 10.32 -31.36
N ALA A 32 -0.63 10.99 -30.92
CA ALA A 32 -0.90 12.40 -31.26
C ALA A 32 0.03 13.37 -30.53
N PHE A 33 0.51 13.02 -29.33
CA PHE A 33 1.39 13.85 -28.50
C PHE A 33 2.89 13.54 -28.65
N GLY A 34 3.27 12.54 -29.47
CA GLY A 34 4.66 12.25 -29.80
C GLY A 34 5.50 11.67 -28.64
N SER A 35 4.87 11.04 -27.64
CA SER A 35 5.60 10.39 -26.55
C SER A 35 6.33 9.14 -27.04
N LYS A 36 7.65 9.04 -26.79
CA LYS A 36 8.42 7.82 -27.06
C LYS A 36 8.05 6.75 -26.04
N GLU A 37 7.56 5.60 -26.51
CA GLU A 37 7.43 4.38 -25.71
C GLU A 37 8.81 3.95 -25.19
N GLY A 38 8.89 3.51 -23.93
CA GLY A 38 10.10 2.89 -23.40
C GLY A 38 10.32 1.54 -24.06
N ASN A 39 11.41 1.38 -24.82
CA ASN A 39 11.78 0.10 -25.40
C ASN A 39 12.71 -0.66 -24.46
N TYR A 40 12.17 -1.60 -23.68
CA TYR A 40 12.99 -2.43 -22.78
C TYR A 40 14.03 -3.29 -23.53
N ASP A 41 13.87 -3.49 -24.84
CA ASP A 41 14.90 -4.16 -25.66
C ASP A 41 16.15 -3.28 -25.88
N ASP A 42 16.06 -1.96 -25.68
CA ASP A 42 17.22 -1.05 -25.74
C ASP A 42 18.17 -1.27 -24.55
N ILE A 43 17.75 -2.01 -23.52
CA ILE A 43 18.64 -2.53 -22.46
C ILE A 43 19.79 -3.33 -23.10
N LEU A 44 19.58 -4.08 -24.18
CA LEU A 44 20.71 -4.78 -24.82
C LEU A 44 21.68 -3.83 -25.55
N LEU A 45 21.20 -2.68 -26.01
CA LEU A 45 22.01 -1.68 -26.72
C LEU A 45 22.81 -0.78 -25.76
N GLY A 46 22.36 -0.62 -24.51
CA GLY A 46 23.05 0.14 -23.47
C GLY A 46 24.18 -0.61 -22.76
N TYR A 47 24.17 -1.95 -22.78
CA TYR A 47 25.16 -2.79 -22.08
C TYR A 47 26.25 -3.25 -23.06
N GLY A 48 27.32 -2.47 -23.18
CA GLY A 48 28.48 -2.80 -24.01
C GLY A 48 29.51 -3.68 -23.27
N THR A 49 29.75 -4.90 -23.77
CA THR A 49 30.75 -5.91 -23.30
C THR A 49 30.55 -6.45 -21.87
N GLU A 50 31.04 -7.70 -21.61
CA GLU A 50 30.91 -8.52 -20.37
C GLU A 50 29.50 -8.68 -19.78
N GLU A 51 28.83 -7.60 -19.42
CA GLU A 51 27.47 -7.54 -18.89
C GLU A 51 26.44 -8.08 -19.89
N LEU A 52 26.61 -7.85 -21.20
CA LEU A 52 25.77 -8.49 -22.22
C LEU A 52 25.95 -10.01 -22.26
N LYS A 53 27.19 -10.51 -22.11
CA LYS A 53 27.46 -11.95 -22.05
C LYS A 53 26.89 -12.56 -20.76
N PHE A 54 26.98 -11.83 -19.66
CA PHE A 54 26.38 -12.20 -18.38
C PHE A 54 24.86 -12.26 -18.49
N THR A 55 24.21 -11.23 -19.04
CA THR A 55 22.76 -11.17 -19.23
C THR A 55 22.26 -12.28 -20.16
N LEU A 56 22.96 -12.56 -21.26
CA LEU A 56 22.61 -13.66 -22.18
C LEU A 56 22.89 -15.05 -21.58
N GLY A 57 23.99 -15.22 -20.85
CA GLY A 57 24.30 -16.46 -20.14
C GLY A 57 23.30 -16.74 -19.02
N PHE A 58 22.89 -15.69 -18.29
CA PHE A 58 21.86 -15.76 -17.27
C PHE A 58 20.49 -16.07 -17.87
N LEU A 59 20.12 -15.41 -18.98
CA LEU A 59 18.90 -15.73 -19.75
C LEU A 59 18.89 -17.19 -20.20
N THR A 60 20.01 -17.70 -20.71
CA THR A 60 20.13 -19.11 -21.13
C THR A 60 19.86 -20.06 -19.95
N ASN A 61 20.48 -19.80 -18.80
CA ASN A 61 20.25 -20.58 -17.57
C ASN A 61 18.80 -20.48 -17.06
N ILE A 62 18.19 -19.29 -17.12
CA ILE A 62 16.77 -19.09 -16.81
C ILE A 62 15.92 -19.99 -17.70
N MET A 63 16.13 -19.95 -19.00
CA MET A 63 15.32 -20.69 -19.96
C MET A 63 15.47 -22.20 -19.80
N GLU A 64 16.69 -22.69 -19.57
CA GLU A 64 16.91 -24.11 -19.26
C GLU A 64 16.21 -24.55 -17.98
N ASN A 65 16.26 -23.71 -16.94
CA ASN A 65 15.60 -24.03 -15.67
C ASN A 65 14.07 -24.08 -15.84
N ILE A 66 13.49 -23.12 -16.55
CA ILE A 66 12.04 -23.11 -16.84
C ILE A 66 11.67 -24.32 -17.70
N GLN A 67 12.47 -24.67 -18.71
CA GLN A 67 12.20 -25.84 -19.55
C GLN A 67 12.27 -27.15 -18.76
N LYS A 68 13.17 -27.26 -17.77
CA LYS A 68 13.31 -28.45 -16.93
C LYS A 68 12.27 -28.53 -15.81
N LYS A 69 11.87 -27.40 -15.22
CA LYS A 69 11.09 -27.34 -13.98
C LYS A 69 9.70 -26.67 -14.12
N GLY A 70 9.38 -26.17 -15.31
CA GLY A 70 8.09 -25.55 -15.61
C GLY A 70 7.86 -24.21 -14.91
N TYR A 71 6.59 -23.85 -14.72
CA TYR A 71 6.19 -22.56 -14.11
C TYR A 71 6.63 -22.39 -12.65
N GLN A 72 6.94 -23.50 -11.95
CA GLN A 72 7.23 -23.49 -10.51
C GLN A 72 8.51 -22.72 -10.14
N VAL A 73 9.41 -22.48 -11.10
CA VAL A 73 10.65 -21.73 -10.86
C VAL A 73 10.57 -20.25 -11.19
N ILE A 74 9.46 -19.78 -11.78
CA ILE A 74 9.33 -18.40 -12.25
C ILE A 74 9.50 -17.42 -11.09
N ASP A 75 8.80 -17.61 -9.98
CA ASP A 75 8.89 -16.71 -8.83
C ASP A 75 10.33 -16.61 -8.30
N SER A 76 11.02 -17.74 -8.11
CA SER A 76 12.40 -17.75 -7.59
C SER A 76 13.41 -17.08 -8.54
N ILE A 77 13.20 -17.20 -9.85
CA ILE A 77 14.03 -16.55 -10.87
C ILE A 77 13.88 -15.03 -10.75
N PHE A 78 12.64 -14.55 -10.75
CA PHE A 78 12.36 -13.12 -10.71
C PHE A 78 12.69 -12.50 -9.35
N ASP A 79 12.46 -13.21 -8.24
CA ASP A 79 12.91 -12.77 -6.93
C ASP A 79 14.42 -12.50 -6.94
N SER A 80 15.22 -13.38 -7.55
CA SER A 80 16.67 -13.20 -7.62
C SER A 80 17.09 -11.93 -8.38
N VAL A 81 16.37 -11.57 -9.44
CA VAL A 81 16.63 -10.36 -10.26
C VAL A 81 16.11 -9.09 -9.56
N GLU A 82 14.94 -9.16 -8.95
CA GLU A 82 14.31 -8.01 -8.30
C GLU A 82 15.01 -7.66 -6.97
N HIS A 83 15.60 -8.64 -6.27
CA HIS A 83 16.41 -8.39 -5.08
C HIS A 83 17.67 -7.57 -5.38
N SER A 84 18.20 -7.62 -6.62
CA SER A 84 19.31 -6.75 -7.04
C SER A 84 18.85 -5.36 -7.52
N GLY A 85 17.54 -5.07 -7.50
CA GLY A 85 16.97 -3.80 -7.96
C GLY A 85 16.76 -3.70 -9.47
N GLU A 86 16.96 -4.79 -10.21
CA GLU A 86 16.97 -4.80 -11.68
C GLU A 86 15.55 -5.04 -12.26
N PHE A 87 14.62 -4.13 -11.96
CA PHE A 87 13.22 -4.25 -12.38
C PHE A 87 13.03 -4.12 -13.91
N GLY A 88 13.84 -3.31 -14.60
CA GLY A 88 13.82 -3.22 -16.06
C GLY A 88 14.26 -4.52 -16.74
N LEU A 89 15.24 -5.21 -16.15
CA LEU A 89 15.71 -6.52 -16.62
C LEU A 89 14.65 -7.60 -16.43
N SER A 90 13.84 -7.50 -15.38
CA SER A 90 12.69 -8.38 -15.15
C SER A 90 11.67 -8.27 -16.29
N VAL A 91 11.36 -7.05 -16.75
CA VAL A 91 10.47 -6.84 -17.92
C VAL A 91 11.07 -7.47 -19.18
N PHE A 92 12.37 -7.24 -19.43
CA PHE A 92 13.07 -7.80 -20.57
C PHE A 92 13.07 -9.35 -20.57
N PHE A 93 13.45 -9.99 -19.46
CA PHE A 93 13.40 -11.45 -19.34
C PHE A 93 11.99 -11.98 -19.49
N GLY A 94 10.99 -11.28 -18.95
CA GLY A 94 9.60 -11.62 -19.13
C GLY A 94 9.21 -11.75 -20.60
N ASN A 95 9.57 -10.76 -21.43
CA ASN A 95 9.31 -10.78 -22.87
C ASN A 95 9.90 -12.02 -23.55
N ARG A 96 11.17 -12.32 -23.25
CA ARG A 96 11.86 -13.48 -23.83
C ARG A 96 11.25 -14.81 -23.39
N ILE A 97 10.76 -14.91 -22.14
CA ILE A 97 10.10 -16.12 -21.65
C ILE A 97 8.75 -16.28 -22.37
N MET A 98 7.97 -15.21 -22.49
CA MET A 98 6.67 -15.25 -23.18
C MET A 98 6.79 -15.62 -24.66
N GLU A 99 7.81 -15.10 -25.36
CA GLU A 99 8.12 -15.46 -26.74
C GLU A 99 8.46 -16.96 -26.90
N ARG A 100 9.33 -17.47 -26.00
CA ARG A 100 9.80 -18.86 -26.07
C ARG A 100 8.72 -19.88 -25.74
N PHE A 101 7.91 -19.62 -24.71
CA PHE A 101 6.92 -20.57 -24.19
C PHE A 101 5.51 -20.20 -24.66
N SER A 102 5.26 -20.31 -25.97
CA SER A 102 4.00 -19.91 -26.62
C SER A 102 3.05 -21.08 -26.92
N SER A 103 3.41 -22.31 -26.57
CA SER A 103 2.59 -23.48 -26.89
C SER A 103 1.26 -23.44 -26.13
N PRO A 104 0.18 -24.02 -26.68
CA PRO A 104 -1.14 -24.03 -26.04
C PRO A 104 -1.28 -25.08 -24.93
N ASN A 105 -0.17 -25.60 -24.37
CA ASN A 105 -0.20 -26.58 -23.27
C ASN A 105 -0.33 -25.89 -21.90
N SER A 106 -0.87 -26.59 -20.90
CA SER A 106 -1.16 -25.99 -19.59
C SER A 106 0.08 -25.44 -18.88
N ASN A 107 1.24 -26.07 -19.04
CA ASN A 107 2.47 -25.64 -18.39
C ASN A 107 3.03 -24.37 -19.05
N ASP A 108 3.05 -24.28 -20.38
CA ASP A 108 3.45 -23.06 -21.10
C ASP A 108 2.50 -21.90 -20.77
N PHE A 109 1.19 -22.15 -20.67
CA PHE A 109 0.24 -21.14 -20.20
C PHE A 109 0.58 -20.63 -18.80
N LEU A 110 0.81 -21.54 -17.85
CA LEU A 110 1.17 -21.16 -16.48
C LEU A 110 2.52 -20.43 -16.43
N ILE A 111 3.49 -20.81 -17.25
CA ILE A 111 4.75 -20.07 -17.40
C ILE A 111 4.44 -18.63 -17.81
N ARG A 112 3.67 -18.40 -18.88
CA ARG A 112 3.33 -17.05 -19.35
C ARG A 112 2.55 -16.26 -18.31
N ILE A 113 1.55 -16.85 -17.66
CA ILE A 113 0.74 -16.19 -16.63
C ILE A 113 1.60 -15.75 -15.45
N TYR A 114 2.43 -16.65 -14.90
CA TYR A 114 3.31 -16.32 -13.77
C TYR A 114 4.39 -15.31 -14.18
N THR A 115 4.89 -15.38 -15.42
CA THR A 115 5.81 -14.37 -15.95
C THR A 115 5.16 -13.00 -16.05
N LEU A 116 3.95 -12.90 -16.64
CA LEU A 116 3.19 -11.66 -16.74
C LEU A 116 2.91 -11.04 -15.37
N LYS A 117 2.57 -11.86 -14.37
CA LYS A 117 2.42 -11.42 -12.98
C LYS A 117 3.68 -10.72 -12.47
N ARG A 118 4.87 -11.29 -12.69
CA ARG A 118 6.14 -10.67 -12.26
C ARG A 118 6.44 -9.39 -13.02
N VAL A 119 6.22 -9.38 -14.33
CA VAL A 119 6.37 -8.18 -15.17
C VAL A 119 5.45 -7.05 -14.68
N LEU A 120 4.18 -7.33 -14.40
CA LEU A 120 3.24 -6.35 -13.85
C LEU A 120 3.73 -5.77 -12.52
N ASN A 121 4.22 -6.61 -11.60
CA ASN A 121 4.78 -6.14 -10.33
C ASN A 121 6.01 -5.21 -10.54
N ALA A 122 6.92 -5.58 -11.44
CA ALA A 122 8.08 -4.76 -11.77
C ALA A 122 7.67 -3.38 -12.34
N LEU A 123 6.68 -3.36 -13.24
CA LEU A 123 6.17 -2.13 -13.85
C LEU A 123 5.50 -1.20 -12.83
N LEU A 124 4.86 -1.75 -11.80
CA LEU A 124 4.31 -0.96 -10.70
C LEU A 124 5.37 -0.27 -9.86
N ILE A 125 6.55 -0.87 -9.72
CA ILE A 125 7.70 -0.29 -9.01
C ILE A 125 8.38 0.77 -9.88
N LEU A 126 8.48 0.52 -11.19
CA LEU A 126 9.00 1.47 -12.17
C LEU A 126 8.06 2.66 -12.44
N ASP A 127 6.80 2.58 -11.99
CA ASP A 127 5.71 3.53 -12.29
C ASP A 127 5.47 3.72 -13.81
N ASP A 128 5.72 2.67 -14.61
CA ASP A 128 5.45 2.67 -16.06
C ASP A 128 4.01 2.23 -16.34
N ARG A 129 3.12 3.23 -16.38
CA ARG A 129 1.67 3.01 -16.57
C ARG A 129 1.32 2.45 -17.94
N ILE A 130 2.03 2.86 -18.99
CA ILE A 130 1.69 2.48 -20.38
C ILE A 130 1.94 0.99 -20.57
N ASN A 131 3.15 0.56 -20.22
CA ASN A 131 3.51 -0.83 -20.31
C ASN A 131 2.68 -1.65 -19.31
N TYR A 132 2.39 -1.13 -18.12
CA TYR A 132 1.51 -1.83 -17.17
C TYR A 132 0.15 -2.18 -17.79
N ILE A 133 -0.52 -1.23 -18.45
CA ILE A 133 -1.83 -1.47 -19.09
C ILE A 133 -1.70 -2.52 -20.21
N LYS A 134 -0.66 -2.42 -21.04
CA LYS A 134 -0.38 -3.39 -22.11
C LYS A 134 -0.27 -4.81 -21.55
N TYR A 135 0.62 -5.03 -20.58
CA TYR A 135 0.83 -6.36 -20.01
C TYR A 135 -0.36 -6.81 -19.14
N LEU A 136 -1.17 -5.89 -18.61
CA LEU A 136 -2.40 -6.23 -17.90
C LEU A 136 -3.43 -6.82 -18.87
N MET A 137 -3.59 -6.21 -20.05
CA MET A 137 -4.43 -6.75 -21.11
C MET A 137 -3.97 -8.14 -21.53
N GLU A 138 -2.66 -8.33 -21.76
CA GLU A 138 -2.08 -9.64 -22.10
C GLU A 138 -2.34 -10.67 -20.99
N PHE A 139 -2.17 -10.28 -19.73
CA PHE A 139 -2.45 -11.12 -18.57
C PHE A 139 -3.93 -11.56 -18.53
N ILE A 140 -4.86 -10.63 -18.69
CA ILE A 140 -6.31 -10.92 -18.69
C ILE A 140 -6.68 -11.89 -19.83
N CYS A 141 -6.11 -11.70 -21.02
CA CYS A 141 -6.32 -12.62 -22.14
C CYS A 141 -5.79 -14.03 -21.81
N GLN A 142 -4.55 -14.13 -21.30
CA GLN A 142 -3.94 -15.42 -20.98
C GLN A 142 -4.69 -16.19 -19.90
N ILE A 143 -5.13 -15.52 -18.82
CA ILE A 143 -5.90 -16.19 -17.75
C ILE A 143 -7.30 -16.61 -18.23
N LYS A 144 -7.93 -15.83 -19.11
CA LYS A 144 -9.24 -16.17 -19.70
C LYS A 144 -9.14 -17.42 -20.59
N ASP A 145 -8.13 -17.48 -21.44
CA ASP A 145 -7.86 -18.65 -22.29
C ASP A 145 -7.54 -19.87 -21.43
N PHE A 146 -6.68 -19.71 -20.42
CA PHE A 146 -6.33 -20.79 -19.51
C PHE A 146 -7.55 -21.33 -18.76
N TYR A 147 -8.40 -20.44 -18.23
CA TYR A 147 -9.62 -20.83 -17.53
C TYR A 147 -10.57 -21.63 -18.44
N SER A 148 -10.68 -21.22 -19.70
CA SER A 148 -11.55 -21.86 -20.70
C SER A 148 -11.02 -23.22 -21.14
N MET A 149 -9.71 -23.35 -21.34
CA MET A 149 -9.08 -24.58 -21.83
C MET A 149 -8.82 -25.60 -20.71
N TYR A 150 -8.56 -25.15 -19.49
CA TYR A 150 -8.15 -25.99 -18.36
C TYR A 150 -9.02 -25.80 -17.10
N PRO A 151 -10.36 -25.95 -17.19
CA PRO A 151 -11.26 -25.73 -16.06
C PRO A 151 -11.03 -26.74 -14.91
N ALA A 152 -10.43 -27.90 -15.21
CA ALA A 152 -10.09 -28.91 -14.20
C ALA A 152 -8.95 -28.48 -13.26
N LEU A 153 -8.10 -27.52 -13.66
CA LEU A 153 -7.00 -27.00 -12.83
C LEU A 153 -7.50 -25.95 -11.83
N GLN A 154 -8.48 -26.32 -11.01
CA GLN A 154 -9.20 -25.41 -10.12
C GLN A 154 -8.27 -24.62 -9.20
N LYS A 155 -7.26 -25.27 -8.60
CA LYS A 155 -6.30 -24.60 -7.71
C LYS A 155 -5.57 -23.45 -8.40
N GLU A 156 -5.15 -23.65 -9.65
CA GLU A 156 -4.45 -22.60 -10.40
C GLU A 156 -5.44 -21.53 -10.89
N ASN A 157 -6.67 -21.90 -11.28
CA ASN A 157 -7.72 -20.93 -11.59
C ASN A 157 -8.01 -20.01 -10.39
N TYR A 158 -8.12 -20.56 -9.18
CA TYR A 158 -8.32 -19.76 -7.96
C TYR A 158 -7.15 -18.81 -7.67
N LYS A 159 -5.89 -19.25 -7.82
CA LYS A 159 -4.73 -18.37 -7.65
C LYS A 159 -4.71 -17.25 -8.70
N ASN A 160 -4.97 -17.59 -9.96
CA ASN A 160 -5.04 -16.62 -11.06
C ASN A 160 -6.15 -15.59 -10.83
N SER A 161 -7.28 -16.00 -10.24
CA SER A 161 -8.35 -15.08 -9.84
C SER A 161 -7.92 -14.12 -8.72
N ILE A 162 -7.14 -14.56 -7.73
CA ILE A 162 -6.58 -13.66 -6.71
C ILE A 162 -5.67 -12.62 -7.37
N ASP A 163 -4.74 -13.07 -8.21
CA ASP A 163 -3.80 -12.19 -8.90
C ASP A 163 -4.53 -11.20 -9.81
N PHE A 164 -5.57 -11.64 -10.52
CA PHE A 164 -6.47 -10.78 -11.29
C PHE A 164 -7.10 -9.68 -10.44
N TYR A 165 -7.77 -10.04 -9.34
CA TYR A 165 -8.41 -9.03 -8.49
C TYR A 165 -7.40 -8.05 -7.88
N GLN A 166 -6.18 -8.51 -7.56
CA GLN A 166 -5.12 -7.63 -7.10
C GLN A 166 -4.69 -6.63 -8.18
N PHE A 167 -4.47 -7.07 -9.43
CA PHE A 167 -4.08 -6.17 -10.51
C PHE A 167 -5.20 -5.22 -10.93
N MET A 168 -6.45 -5.69 -10.88
CA MET A 168 -7.62 -4.85 -11.16
C MET A 168 -7.87 -3.80 -10.07
N TYR A 169 -7.60 -4.14 -8.79
CA TYR A 169 -7.57 -3.14 -7.71
C TYR A 169 -6.57 -2.01 -8.03
N ILE A 170 -5.35 -2.38 -8.43
CA ILE A 170 -4.30 -1.39 -8.72
C ILE A 170 -4.63 -0.57 -9.97
N TYR A 171 -5.17 -1.21 -11.00
CA TYR A 171 -5.64 -0.54 -12.21
C TYR A 171 -6.74 0.47 -11.92
N ALA A 172 -7.78 0.07 -11.18
CA ALA A 172 -8.86 0.96 -10.77
C ALA A 172 -8.33 2.15 -9.95
N LEU A 173 -7.44 1.89 -8.99
CA LEU A 173 -6.91 2.93 -8.10
C LEU A 173 -5.93 3.90 -8.78
N LYS A 174 -4.95 3.39 -9.53
CA LYS A 174 -3.82 4.19 -10.04
C LYS A 174 -4.01 4.72 -11.46
N ILE A 175 -4.84 4.06 -12.27
CA ILE A 175 -5.01 4.40 -13.69
C ILE A 175 -6.36 5.05 -13.92
N HIS A 176 -7.46 4.41 -13.48
CA HIS A 176 -8.79 5.02 -13.60
C HIS A 176 -9.05 6.10 -12.54
N GLY A 177 -8.48 5.94 -11.34
CA GLY A 177 -8.80 6.80 -10.20
C GLY A 177 -10.19 6.51 -9.59
N ASP A 178 -10.71 5.29 -9.77
CA ASP A 178 -11.99 4.84 -9.23
C ASP A 178 -11.76 4.05 -7.93
N GLU A 179 -11.82 4.77 -6.80
CA GLU A 179 -11.58 4.24 -5.46
C GLU A 179 -12.68 3.24 -5.04
N GLU A 180 -13.92 3.40 -5.51
CA GLU A 180 -15.05 2.53 -5.18
C GLU A 180 -14.91 1.17 -5.90
N LYS A 181 -14.62 1.20 -7.20
CA LYS A 181 -14.33 -0.01 -7.99
C LYS A 181 -13.10 -0.74 -7.45
N ALA A 182 -12.07 0.01 -7.05
CA ALA A 182 -10.87 -0.53 -6.41
C ALA A 182 -11.21 -1.30 -5.12
N LEU A 183 -12.02 -0.73 -4.23
CA LEU A 183 -12.48 -1.39 -3.01
C LEU A 183 -13.30 -2.66 -3.32
N GLY A 184 -14.16 -2.62 -4.33
CA GLY A 184 -14.90 -3.79 -4.81
C GLY A 184 -13.99 -4.96 -5.17
N TYR A 185 -12.87 -4.71 -5.86
CA TYR A 185 -11.89 -5.75 -6.19
C TYR A 185 -11.16 -6.30 -4.97
N LEU A 186 -10.80 -5.46 -4.00
CA LEU A 186 -10.19 -5.92 -2.76
C LEU A 186 -11.10 -6.89 -2.00
N ILE A 187 -12.39 -6.58 -1.91
CA ILE A 187 -13.37 -7.43 -1.22
C ILE A 187 -13.55 -8.76 -1.95
N LYS A 188 -13.63 -8.74 -3.29
CA LYS A 188 -13.69 -9.97 -4.09
C LYS A 188 -12.45 -10.85 -3.86
N GLY A 189 -11.25 -10.25 -3.91
CA GLY A 189 -9.99 -10.94 -3.64
C GLY A 189 -9.90 -11.52 -2.22
N TYR A 190 -10.35 -10.76 -1.22
CA TYR A 190 -10.42 -11.21 0.18
C TYR A 190 -11.36 -12.41 0.34
N ASN A 191 -12.59 -12.33 -0.18
CA ASN A 191 -13.57 -13.42 -0.07
C ASN A 191 -13.08 -14.68 -0.77
N LEU A 192 -12.38 -14.53 -1.91
CA LEU A 192 -11.79 -15.65 -2.62
C LEU A 192 -10.67 -16.31 -1.83
N LYS A 193 -9.74 -15.52 -1.27
CA LYS A 193 -8.64 -16.05 -0.46
C LYS A 193 -9.16 -16.72 0.81
N LYS A 194 -10.18 -16.13 1.45
CA LYS A 194 -10.88 -16.75 2.58
C LYS A 194 -11.46 -18.11 2.21
N PHE A 195 -12.20 -18.20 1.10
CA PHE A 195 -12.72 -19.48 0.60
C PHE A 195 -11.60 -20.51 0.36
N MET A 196 -10.49 -20.10 -0.26
CA MET A 196 -9.35 -21.00 -0.51
C MET A 196 -8.70 -21.51 0.78
N ILE A 197 -8.68 -20.72 1.85
CA ILE A 197 -8.23 -21.14 3.17
C ILE A 197 -9.21 -22.14 3.78
N ASP A 198 -10.51 -21.82 3.76
CA ASP A 198 -11.56 -22.65 4.35
C ASP A 198 -11.65 -24.04 3.68
N GLU A 199 -11.40 -24.11 2.36
CA GLU A 199 -11.36 -25.36 1.58
C GLU A 199 -9.98 -26.05 1.61
N GLY A 200 -9.01 -25.54 2.38
CA GLY A 200 -7.66 -26.14 2.49
C GLY A 200 -6.82 -26.07 1.21
N ILE A 201 -7.18 -25.21 0.25
CA ILE A 201 -6.41 -24.96 -0.98
C ILE A 201 -5.13 -24.18 -0.66
N LEU A 202 -5.23 -23.24 0.29
CA LEU A 202 -4.11 -22.48 0.85
C LEU A 202 -3.87 -22.87 2.33
N PRO A 203 -2.60 -22.95 2.76
CA PRO A 203 -2.27 -23.25 4.16
C PRO A 203 -2.56 -22.06 5.07
N TYR A 204 -3.20 -22.29 6.22
CA TYR A 204 -3.43 -21.27 7.24
C TYR A 204 -2.75 -21.63 8.56
N PRO A 205 -2.11 -20.68 9.27
CA PRO A 205 -2.14 -19.23 9.07
C PRO A 205 -0.99 -18.65 8.22
N GLU A 206 -0.20 -19.48 7.53
CA GLU A 206 0.83 -19.00 6.59
C GLU A 206 0.26 -18.04 5.53
N GLU A 207 -0.81 -18.45 4.87
CA GLU A 207 -1.54 -17.64 3.89
C GLU A 207 -2.73 -16.95 4.57
N ASN A 208 -2.45 -15.91 5.35
CA ASN A 208 -3.49 -15.07 5.96
C ASN A 208 -3.91 -13.90 5.05
N ASN A 209 -4.93 -13.16 5.49
CA ASN A 209 -5.53 -12.01 4.80
C ASN A 209 -5.17 -10.67 5.47
N ILE A 210 -4.18 -10.63 6.37
CA ILE A 210 -3.86 -9.45 7.19
C ILE A 210 -3.74 -8.18 6.33
N PHE A 211 -2.94 -8.22 5.27
CA PHE A 211 -2.72 -7.05 4.41
C PHE A 211 -3.92 -6.73 3.50
N GLN A 212 -4.72 -7.72 3.09
CA GLN A 212 -5.96 -7.45 2.36
C GLN A 212 -6.97 -6.73 3.25
N ILE A 213 -7.09 -7.14 4.52
CA ILE A 213 -7.94 -6.47 5.50
C ILE A 213 -7.49 -5.03 5.73
N ILE A 214 -6.19 -4.80 5.92
CA ILE A 214 -5.65 -3.44 6.07
C ILE A 214 -5.99 -2.58 4.85
N ASN A 215 -5.82 -3.10 3.63
CA ASN A 215 -6.16 -2.39 2.39
C ASN A 215 -7.66 -2.09 2.30
N ILE A 216 -8.54 -3.05 2.63
CA ILE A 216 -10.00 -2.85 2.61
C ILE A 216 -10.40 -1.71 3.55
N VAL A 217 -9.93 -1.73 4.79
CA VAL A 217 -10.25 -0.69 5.77
C VAL A 217 -9.61 0.64 5.35
N GLY A 218 -8.36 0.62 4.88
CA GLY A 218 -7.66 1.81 4.41
C GLY A 218 -8.38 2.49 3.24
N SER A 219 -8.81 1.72 2.23
CA SER A 219 -9.58 2.22 1.09
C SER A 219 -10.96 2.70 1.52
N TYR A 220 -11.65 1.99 2.43
CA TYR A 220 -12.94 2.44 2.96
C TYR A 220 -12.85 3.84 3.59
N LEU A 221 -11.82 4.08 4.40
CA LEU A 221 -11.63 5.37 5.08
C LEU A 221 -11.29 6.53 4.14
N GLN A 222 -10.97 6.25 2.88
CA GLN A 222 -10.70 7.26 1.86
C GLN A 222 -11.95 7.63 1.04
N LEU A 223 -12.98 6.80 1.05
CA LEU A 223 -14.22 7.07 0.32
C LEU A 223 -15.06 8.12 1.06
N GLU A 224 -15.35 9.24 0.38
CA GLU A 224 -16.36 10.20 0.81
C GLU A 224 -17.71 9.82 0.19
N ASP A 225 -18.78 9.77 1.00
CA ASP A 225 -20.19 9.62 0.57
C ASP A 225 -20.46 8.55 -0.53
N SER A 226 -19.94 7.32 -0.37
CA SER A 226 -20.15 6.23 -1.33
C SER A 226 -21.23 5.24 -0.91
N PHE A 227 -21.92 4.61 -1.87
CA PHE A 227 -22.89 3.54 -1.56
C PHE A 227 -22.22 2.35 -0.87
N LEU A 228 -21.00 1.99 -1.30
CA LEU A 228 -20.19 0.96 -0.64
C LEU A 228 -19.87 1.31 0.82
N SER A 229 -19.71 2.58 1.18
CA SER A 229 -19.48 3.00 2.57
C SER A 229 -20.66 2.70 3.51
N LEU A 230 -21.89 2.65 2.96
CA LEU A 230 -23.14 2.40 3.70
C LEU A 230 -23.40 0.91 3.96
N ILE A 231 -22.82 0.01 3.15
CA ILE A 231 -23.08 -1.44 3.21
C ILE A 231 -21.94 -2.24 3.84
N LEU A 232 -20.75 -1.65 3.98
CA LEU A 232 -19.58 -2.36 4.51
C LEU A 232 -19.52 -2.29 6.03
N ASP A 233 -19.53 -3.47 6.65
CA ASP A 233 -19.28 -3.65 8.07
C ASP A 233 -17.76 -3.70 8.34
N ILE A 234 -17.18 -2.53 8.62
CA ILE A 234 -15.75 -2.38 8.93
C ILE A 234 -15.36 -3.04 10.24
N ASP A 235 -16.27 -3.09 11.22
CA ASP A 235 -16.05 -3.77 12.50
C ASP A 235 -15.74 -5.27 12.27
N LYS A 236 -16.49 -5.92 11.38
CA LYS A 236 -16.21 -7.32 10.98
C LYS A 236 -14.78 -7.51 10.44
N TYR A 237 -14.30 -6.60 9.59
CA TYR A 237 -12.95 -6.69 9.03
C TYR A 237 -11.88 -6.48 10.10
N ILE A 238 -12.05 -5.47 10.97
CA ILE A 238 -11.10 -5.19 12.06
C ILE A 238 -11.04 -6.37 13.04
N LYS A 239 -12.18 -6.94 13.43
CA LYS A 239 -12.22 -8.14 14.28
C LYS A 239 -11.54 -9.35 13.64
N GLU A 240 -11.71 -9.54 12.34
CA GLU A 240 -11.00 -10.60 11.61
C GLU A 240 -9.48 -10.35 11.57
N PHE A 241 -9.03 -9.09 11.44
CA PHE A 241 -7.61 -8.76 11.55
C PHE A 241 -7.04 -9.17 12.91
N VAL A 242 -7.72 -8.83 14.00
CA VAL A 242 -7.28 -9.18 15.36
C VAL A 242 -7.16 -10.70 15.52
N LYS A 243 -8.17 -11.45 15.06
CA LYS A 243 -8.16 -12.91 15.05
C LYS A 243 -6.95 -13.46 14.27
N GLN A 244 -6.71 -12.97 13.06
CA GLN A 244 -5.60 -13.47 12.24
C GLN A 244 -4.23 -13.14 12.82
N ILE A 245 -4.05 -11.98 13.46
CA ILE A 245 -2.82 -11.65 14.20
C ILE A 245 -2.60 -12.63 15.37
N LYS A 246 -3.66 -12.95 16.12
CA LYS A 246 -3.60 -13.93 17.21
C LYS A 246 -3.23 -15.33 16.70
N ASP A 247 -3.85 -15.77 15.61
CA ASP A 247 -3.59 -17.08 15.02
C ASP A 247 -2.16 -17.17 14.47
N LEU A 248 -1.68 -16.11 13.81
CA LEU A 248 -0.28 -15.99 13.38
C LEU A 248 0.69 -16.01 14.56
N LYS A 249 0.37 -15.32 15.67
CA LYS A 249 1.17 -15.36 16.89
C LYS A 249 1.24 -16.76 17.48
N ASN A 250 0.11 -17.45 17.60
CA ASN A 250 0.06 -18.82 18.12
C ASN A 250 0.89 -19.76 17.24
N TYR A 251 0.81 -19.58 15.92
CA TYR A 251 1.58 -20.38 14.97
C TYR A 251 3.07 -20.13 15.05
N SER A 252 3.48 -18.89 15.31
CA SER A 252 4.89 -18.51 15.46
C SER A 252 5.61 -19.22 16.61
N LEU A 253 4.87 -19.69 17.62
CA LEU A 253 5.44 -20.48 18.72
C LEU A 253 6.02 -21.80 18.21
N LYS A 254 5.50 -22.33 17.10
CA LYS A 254 5.98 -23.54 16.43
C LYS A 254 6.92 -23.24 15.27
N LYS A 255 6.67 -22.15 14.55
CA LYS A 255 7.52 -21.69 13.42
C LYS A 255 7.88 -20.21 13.58
N PRO A 256 8.95 -19.87 14.34
CA PRO A 256 9.28 -18.48 14.65
C PRO A 256 9.52 -17.60 13.42
N SER A 257 10.05 -18.16 12.33
CA SER A 257 10.36 -17.45 11.10
C SER A 257 9.15 -16.81 10.42
N VAL A 258 7.93 -17.26 10.71
CA VAL A 258 6.70 -16.75 10.09
C VAL A 258 6.38 -15.30 10.50
N LEU A 259 6.85 -14.86 11.67
CA LEU A 259 6.64 -13.48 12.16
C LEU A 259 7.67 -12.48 11.66
N THR A 260 8.80 -12.95 11.13
CA THR A 260 9.90 -12.09 10.71
C THR A 260 9.45 -11.01 9.73
N PRO A 261 8.63 -11.31 8.68
CA PRO A 261 8.16 -10.27 7.77
C PRO A 261 7.31 -9.20 8.46
N TYR A 262 6.42 -9.58 9.39
CA TYR A 262 5.47 -8.69 10.06
C TYR A 262 6.13 -7.74 11.07
N THR A 263 7.27 -8.15 11.63
CA THR A 263 7.99 -7.41 12.67
C THR A 263 9.14 -6.55 12.09
N GLN A 264 9.30 -6.54 10.77
CA GLN A 264 10.28 -5.76 10.04
C GLN A 264 9.63 -4.73 9.11
N ASN A 265 10.35 -3.68 8.76
CA ASN A 265 9.89 -2.72 7.75
C ASN A 265 10.00 -3.35 6.35
N PRO A 266 9.10 -3.02 5.41
CA PRO A 266 8.05 -1.98 5.49
C PRO A 266 6.74 -2.43 6.19
N PHE A 267 6.51 -3.74 6.33
CA PHE A 267 5.23 -4.28 6.81
C PHE A 267 4.87 -3.83 8.24
N LYS A 268 5.86 -3.80 9.14
CA LYS A 268 5.66 -3.27 10.50
C LYS A 268 5.11 -1.85 10.47
N SER A 269 5.72 -0.96 9.68
CA SER A 269 5.24 0.42 9.54
C SER A 269 3.80 0.48 9.05
N TYR A 270 3.47 -0.33 8.06
CA TYR A 270 2.12 -0.40 7.49
C TYR A 270 1.08 -0.87 8.51
N ILE A 271 1.41 -1.88 9.32
CA ILE A 271 0.54 -2.35 10.41
C ILE A 271 0.40 -1.30 11.51
N ASN A 272 1.48 -0.59 11.88
CA ASN A 272 1.39 0.48 12.88
C ASN A 272 0.49 1.64 12.41
N GLN A 273 0.54 1.98 11.11
CA GLN A 273 -0.36 2.99 10.54
C GLN A 273 -1.83 2.54 10.64
N PHE A 274 -2.11 1.29 10.29
CA PHE A 274 -3.44 0.70 10.45
C PHE A 274 -3.92 0.74 11.90
N LEU A 275 -3.08 0.29 12.84
CA LEU A 275 -3.38 0.29 14.27
C LEU A 275 -3.67 1.70 14.82
N THR A 276 -2.91 2.71 14.36
CA THR A 276 -3.19 4.11 14.69
C THR A 276 -4.58 4.53 14.19
N ASN A 277 -4.92 4.20 12.94
CA ASN A 277 -6.19 4.59 12.33
C ASN A 277 -7.38 3.95 13.05
N ILE A 278 -7.36 2.64 13.29
CA ILE A 278 -8.47 1.97 13.98
C ILE A 278 -8.63 2.47 15.42
N TYR A 279 -7.53 2.79 16.11
CA TYR A 279 -7.59 3.36 17.45
C TYR A 279 -8.28 4.73 17.45
N ILE A 280 -7.92 5.60 16.50
CA ILE A 280 -8.54 6.93 16.36
C ILE A 280 -10.03 6.83 16.04
N LEU A 281 -10.44 5.79 15.29
CA LEU A 281 -11.83 5.51 14.95
C LEU A 281 -12.66 4.90 16.11
N GLY A 282 -12.04 4.63 17.26
CA GLY A 282 -12.71 4.09 18.44
C GLY A 282 -12.62 2.57 18.62
N PHE A 283 -11.88 1.85 17.78
CA PHE A 283 -11.62 0.40 17.93
C PHE A 283 -10.48 0.13 18.94
N GLU A 284 -10.67 0.63 20.16
CA GLU A 284 -9.65 0.60 21.20
C GLU A 284 -9.40 -0.81 21.75
N GLU A 285 -10.45 -1.61 21.86
CA GLU A 285 -10.35 -2.99 22.36
C GLU A 285 -9.56 -3.85 21.39
N GLU A 286 -9.83 -3.72 20.09
CA GLU A 286 -9.12 -4.42 19.02
C GLU A 286 -7.65 -4.00 18.96
N TYR A 287 -7.36 -2.70 19.09
CA TYR A 287 -6.01 -2.19 19.22
C TYR A 287 -5.26 -2.81 20.42
N LYS A 288 -5.89 -2.82 21.60
CA LYS A 288 -5.28 -3.36 22.84
C LYS A 288 -5.01 -4.85 22.71
N GLN A 289 -5.95 -5.62 22.17
CA GLN A 289 -5.77 -7.05 21.94
C GLN A 289 -4.54 -7.34 21.06
N VAL A 290 -4.37 -6.62 19.95
CA VAL A 290 -3.20 -6.79 19.06
C VAL A 290 -1.90 -6.41 19.77
N SER A 291 -1.93 -5.31 20.52
CA SER A 291 -0.80 -4.81 21.30
C SER A 291 -0.35 -5.81 22.37
N GLU A 292 -1.28 -6.56 22.95
CA GLU A 292 -1.02 -7.62 23.92
C GLU A 292 -0.51 -8.90 23.25
N PHE A 293 -1.10 -9.32 22.13
CA PHE A 293 -0.69 -10.55 21.43
C PHE A 293 0.71 -10.45 20.84
N LEU A 294 1.07 -9.28 20.30
CA LEU A 294 2.32 -9.09 19.58
C LEU A 294 2.94 -7.70 19.86
N PRO A 295 3.42 -7.42 21.09
CA PRO A 295 3.93 -6.10 21.47
C PRO A 295 5.12 -5.64 20.61
N ASP A 296 5.90 -6.59 20.08
CA ASP A 296 7.04 -6.32 19.21
C ASP A 296 6.63 -5.75 17.84
N ILE A 297 5.36 -5.86 17.46
CA ILE A 297 4.85 -5.21 16.26
C ILE A 297 4.77 -3.70 16.42
N LEU A 298 4.67 -3.18 17.65
CA LEU A 298 4.52 -1.75 17.89
C LEU A 298 5.86 -1.04 17.84
N SER A 299 5.98 -0.05 16.96
CA SER A 299 7.15 0.82 16.89
C SER A 299 7.15 1.86 18.01
N LYS A 300 8.32 2.44 18.31
CA LYS A 300 8.45 3.44 19.39
C LYS A 300 7.63 4.69 19.07
N GLU A 301 7.69 5.17 17.84
CA GLU A 301 6.92 6.33 17.37
C GLU A 301 5.41 6.10 17.47
N HIS A 302 4.93 4.90 17.14
CA HIS A 302 3.52 4.57 17.23
C HIS A 302 3.04 4.58 18.69
N ARG A 303 3.79 3.98 19.61
CA ARG A 303 3.45 4.02 21.05
C ARG A 303 3.35 5.44 21.59
N LEU A 304 4.25 6.35 21.15
CA LEU A 304 4.17 7.76 21.52
C LEU A 304 2.91 8.42 20.96
N ILE A 305 2.58 8.19 19.69
CA ILE A 305 1.37 8.73 19.05
C ILE A 305 0.11 8.30 19.80
N ILE A 306 -0.02 7.01 20.12
CA ILE A 306 -1.16 6.49 20.88
C ILE A 306 -1.21 7.11 22.28
N ARG A 307 -0.07 7.18 22.99
CA ARG A 307 -0.01 7.80 24.32
C ARG A 307 -0.42 9.27 24.30
N ILE A 308 0.00 10.04 23.30
CA ILE A 308 -0.42 11.44 23.14
C ILE A 308 -1.95 11.53 22.97
N ASN A 309 -2.53 10.66 22.13
CA ASN A 309 -3.97 10.61 21.92
C ASN A 309 -4.73 10.18 23.19
N GLU A 310 -4.22 9.22 23.96
CA GLU A 310 -4.79 8.83 25.27
C GLU A 310 -4.84 10.01 26.24
N ILE A 311 -3.71 10.72 26.40
CA ILE A 311 -3.63 11.90 27.26
C ILE A 311 -4.63 12.95 26.79
N PHE A 312 -4.68 13.22 25.49
CA PHE A 312 -5.52 14.27 24.93
C PHE A 312 -7.02 13.98 25.04
N LEU A 313 -7.44 12.74 24.79
CA LEU A 313 -8.87 12.41 24.67
C LEU A 313 -9.48 11.94 25.99
N LYS A 314 -8.73 11.18 26.82
CA LYS A 314 -9.32 10.38 27.90
C LYS A 314 -8.89 10.77 29.29
N GLU A 315 -7.68 11.30 29.44
CA GLU A 315 -7.10 11.48 30.76
C GLU A 315 -7.45 12.81 31.41
N GLU A 316 -7.58 12.78 32.74
CA GLU A 316 -7.55 13.97 33.57
C GLU A 316 -6.13 14.53 33.69
N LEU A 317 -6.01 15.81 34.06
CA LEU A 317 -4.75 16.55 34.19
C LEU A 317 -3.92 16.56 32.89
N LYS A 318 -4.60 16.77 31.76
CA LYS A 318 -4.01 16.77 30.41
C LYS A 318 -2.79 17.68 30.31
N GLU A 319 -2.84 18.84 30.94
CA GLU A 319 -1.74 19.81 30.94
C GLU A 319 -0.44 19.26 31.52
N GLU A 320 -0.50 18.63 32.70
CA GLU A 320 0.69 18.11 33.38
C GLU A 320 1.28 16.92 32.61
N LYS A 321 0.41 16.04 32.11
CA LYS A 321 0.83 14.84 31.38
C LYS A 321 1.41 15.15 30.00
N LEU A 322 0.87 16.15 29.30
CA LEU A 322 1.46 16.64 28.05
C LEU A 322 2.82 17.31 28.28
N LYS A 323 3.04 17.97 29.42
CA LYS A 323 4.36 18.50 29.79
C LYS A 323 5.35 17.36 30.07
N GLN A 324 4.93 16.31 30.78
CA GLN A 324 5.77 15.14 31.07
C GLN A 324 6.17 14.38 29.79
N ILE A 325 5.22 14.05 28.92
CA ILE A 325 5.50 13.28 27.70
C ILE A 325 6.41 14.04 26.71
N ARG A 326 6.49 15.37 26.81
CA ARG A 326 7.41 16.18 26.02
C ARG A 326 8.86 15.76 26.21
N GLU A 327 9.25 15.38 27.42
CA GLU A 327 10.60 14.88 27.72
C GLU A 327 10.83 13.49 27.10
N ASP A 328 9.85 12.59 27.22
CA ASP A 328 9.90 11.26 26.61
C ASP A 328 10.04 11.32 25.08
N ILE A 329 9.32 12.25 24.45
CA ILE A 329 9.41 12.51 23.01
C ILE A 329 10.85 12.92 22.63
N GLN A 330 11.46 13.83 23.39
CA GLN A 330 12.84 14.27 23.12
C GLN A 330 13.85 13.13 23.28
N LEU A 331 13.70 12.29 24.30
CA LEU A 331 14.57 11.12 24.49
C LEU A 331 14.42 10.11 23.34
N ALA A 332 13.19 9.89 22.86
CA ALA A 332 12.92 8.97 21.75
C ALA A 332 13.52 9.44 20.42
N PHE A 333 13.63 10.76 20.21
CA PHE A 333 14.10 11.35 18.95
C PHE A 333 15.53 10.96 18.57
N ASN A 334 16.37 10.59 19.53
CA ASN A 334 17.72 10.11 19.24
C ASN A 334 17.72 8.87 18.33
N ASN A 335 16.62 8.11 18.30
CA ASN A 335 16.51 6.84 17.58
C ASN A 335 15.52 6.87 16.40
N LEU A 336 14.98 8.04 16.05
CA LEU A 336 13.95 8.18 15.01
C LEU A 336 14.50 8.91 13.77
N SER A 337 14.02 8.49 12.60
CA SER A 337 14.22 9.23 11.35
C SER A 337 13.45 10.56 11.38
N THR A 338 13.83 11.50 10.51
CA THR A 338 13.18 12.82 10.40
C THR A 338 11.68 12.72 10.18
N GLU A 339 11.24 11.82 9.30
CA GLU A 339 9.82 11.62 9.00
C GLU A 339 9.03 11.13 10.23
N LYS A 340 9.58 10.17 10.97
CA LYS A 340 8.95 9.67 12.21
C LYS A 340 8.85 10.74 13.28
N LYS A 341 9.87 11.61 13.39
CA LYS A 341 9.83 12.78 14.29
C LYS A 341 8.71 13.74 13.88
N ILE A 342 8.56 14.02 12.59
CA ILE A 342 7.49 14.88 12.08
C ILE A 342 6.12 14.32 12.47
N SER A 343 5.88 13.02 12.32
CA SER A 343 4.60 12.40 12.71
C SER A 343 4.30 12.56 14.20
N VAL A 344 5.29 12.30 15.07
CA VAL A 344 5.12 12.45 16.54
C VAL A 344 4.89 13.92 16.91
N LEU A 345 5.68 14.85 16.36
CA LEU A 345 5.53 16.28 16.62
C LEU A 345 4.20 16.82 16.13
N TYR A 346 3.74 16.38 14.97
CA TYR A 346 2.44 16.78 14.43
C TYR A 346 1.31 16.46 15.41
N VAL A 347 1.26 15.23 15.93
CA VAL A 347 0.22 14.81 16.88
C VAL A 347 0.39 15.54 18.22
N PHE A 348 1.63 15.59 18.73
CA PHE A 348 1.93 16.26 20.00
C PHE A 348 1.55 17.74 20.00
N TYR A 349 1.97 18.50 18.97
CA TYR A 349 1.68 19.92 18.91
C TYR A 349 0.20 20.21 18.75
N ASN A 350 -0.52 19.45 17.93
CA ASN A 350 -1.97 19.64 17.83
C ASN A 350 -2.68 19.39 19.17
N ALA A 351 -2.33 18.32 19.89
CA ALA A 351 -2.86 18.07 21.22
C ALA A 351 -2.49 19.19 22.22
N TYR A 352 -1.23 19.64 22.21
CA TYR A 352 -0.74 20.70 23.08
C TYR A 352 -1.46 22.03 22.81
N ILE A 353 -1.63 22.40 21.55
CA ILE A 353 -2.38 23.61 21.15
C ILE A 353 -3.81 23.54 21.68
N SER A 354 -4.50 22.42 21.46
CA SER A 354 -5.90 22.28 21.88
C SER A 354 -6.08 22.37 23.39
N VAL A 355 -5.13 21.87 24.19
CA VAL A 355 -5.18 21.94 25.66
C VAL A 355 -4.79 23.33 26.18
N PHE A 356 -3.78 23.97 25.60
CA PHE A 356 -3.23 25.25 26.09
C PHE A 356 -3.71 26.48 25.33
N LYS A 357 -4.76 26.38 24.50
CA LYS A 357 -5.21 27.46 23.59
C LYS A 357 -5.46 28.81 24.29
N GLU A 358 -5.83 28.79 25.57
CA GLU A 358 -6.12 29.99 26.37
C GLU A 358 -4.86 30.58 27.04
N ASN A 359 -3.77 29.80 27.12
CA ASN A 359 -2.50 30.23 27.70
C ASN A 359 -1.57 30.76 26.61
N LEU A 360 -1.74 32.03 26.26
CA LEU A 360 -0.96 32.69 25.19
C LEU A 360 0.56 32.63 25.41
N ALA A 361 1.03 32.63 26.67
CA ALA A 361 2.46 32.53 26.97
C ALA A 361 3.03 31.14 26.60
N GLU A 362 2.28 30.07 26.86
CA GLU A 362 2.66 28.72 26.44
C GLU A 362 2.55 28.55 24.92
N ILE A 363 1.51 29.10 24.29
CA ILE A 363 1.35 29.08 22.83
C ILE A 363 2.49 29.84 22.12
N GLN A 364 2.93 30.97 22.68
CA GLN A 364 4.09 31.70 22.16
C GLN A 364 5.39 30.90 22.25
N LYS A 365 5.64 30.19 23.36
CA LYS A 365 6.80 29.27 23.46
C LYS A 365 6.71 28.13 22.44
N LEU A 366 5.50 27.62 22.20
CA LEU A 366 5.27 26.55 21.24
C LEU A 366 5.56 27.01 19.80
N LYS A 367 5.19 28.25 19.45
CA LYS A 367 5.55 28.87 18.16
C LYS A 367 7.04 28.78 17.88
N GLU A 368 7.85 29.25 18.83
CA GLU A 368 9.31 29.28 18.70
C GLU A 368 9.90 27.87 18.57
N GLU A 369 9.33 26.90 19.30
CA GLU A 369 9.74 25.50 19.21
C GLU A 369 9.44 24.91 17.82
N ILE A 370 8.22 25.12 17.31
CA ILE A 370 7.79 24.64 15.99
C ILE A 370 8.73 25.22 14.91
N GLU A 371 8.99 26.53 14.94
CA GLU A 371 9.90 27.18 13.99
C GLU A 371 11.32 26.59 14.04
N LYS A 372 11.83 26.34 15.25
CA LYS A 372 13.16 25.73 15.44
C LYS A 372 13.22 24.32 14.87
N ASN A 373 12.16 23.52 15.04
CA ASN A 373 12.10 22.16 14.52
C ASN A 373 11.91 22.13 13.00
N MET A 374 11.02 22.96 12.46
CA MET A 374 10.82 23.09 11.00
C MET A 374 12.13 23.41 10.26
N LYS A 375 12.95 24.32 10.80
CA LYS A 375 14.27 24.68 10.21
C LYS A 375 15.26 23.52 10.15
N LYS A 376 15.13 22.53 11.03
CA LYS A 376 16.05 21.39 11.12
C LYS A 376 15.63 20.20 10.27
N MET A 377 14.42 20.20 9.73
CA MET A 377 13.82 19.05 9.07
C MET A 377 13.75 19.25 7.57
N LYS A 378 14.15 18.22 6.80
CA LYS A 378 13.88 18.19 5.35
C LYS A 378 12.39 17.95 5.15
N ASN A 379 11.71 18.93 4.56
CA ASN A 379 10.27 18.91 4.23
C ASN A 379 9.32 18.74 5.44
N PRO A 380 9.17 19.77 6.29
CA PRO A 380 8.29 19.73 7.46
C PRO A 380 6.82 20.02 7.14
N LEU A 381 6.34 19.71 5.92
CA LEU A 381 5.01 20.11 5.42
C LEU A 381 3.87 19.91 6.43
N SER A 382 3.82 18.76 7.09
CA SER A 382 2.78 18.47 8.09
C SER A 382 2.85 19.37 9.32
N LEU A 383 4.03 19.87 9.71
CA LEU A 383 4.20 20.80 10.84
C LEU A 383 3.71 22.22 10.54
N ASN A 384 3.45 22.56 9.27
CA ASN A 384 2.79 23.81 8.95
C ASN A 384 1.39 23.89 9.58
N VAL A 385 0.73 22.74 9.76
CA VAL A 385 -0.61 22.67 10.39
C VAL A 385 -0.59 23.22 11.81
N PRO A 386 0.13 22.60 12.78
CA PRO A 386 0.22 23.17 14.11
C PRO A 386 0.81 24.59 14.11
N TYR A 387 1.70 24.93 13.16
CA TYR A 387 2.25 26.28 13.07
C TYR A 387 1.18 27.34 12.76
N PHE A 388 0.35 27.17 11.74
CA PHE A 388 -0.67 28.17 11.43
C PHE A 388 -1.76 28.23 12.50
N ARG A 389 -2.08 27.12 13.17
CA ARG A 389 -3.02 27.11 14.32
C ARG A 389 -2.51 27.99 15.46
N VAL A 390 -1.23 27.86 15.80
CA VAL A 390 -0.56 28.74 16.78
C VAL A 390 -0.61 30.21 16.34
N LEU A 391 -0.33 30.50 15.07
CA LEU A 391 -0.42 31.86 14.55
C LEU A 391 -1.84 32.44 14.64
N SER A 392 -2.87 31.63 14.35
CA SER A 392 -4.28 32.05 14.46
C SER A 392 -4.62 32.46 15.90
N ILE A 393 -4.26 31.63 16.88
CA ILE A 393 -4.50 31.88 18.31
C ILE A 393 -3.78 33.15 18.78
N LEU A 394 -2.57 33.41 18.27
CA LEU A 394 -1.79 34.61 18.60
C LEU A 394 -2.26 35.87 17.84
N GLY A 395 -3.29 35.78 17.00
CA GLY A 395 -3.87 36.90 16.27
C GLY A 395 -3.18 37.22 14.93
N GLU A 396 -2.20 36.42 14.48
CA GLU A 396 -1.53 36.57 13.17
C GLU A 396 -2.36 35.92 12.03
N LYS A 397 -3.66 36.24 11.96
CA LYS A 397 -4.64 35.54 11.10
C LYS A 397 -4.30 35.54 9.62
N GLU A 398 -3.86 36.66 9.05
CA GLU A 398 -3.53 36.75 7.62
C GLU A 398 -2.35 35.84 7.26
N LYS A 399 -1.32 35.80 8.11
CA LYS A 399 -0.16 34.94 7.94
C LYS A 399 -0.53 33.47 8.12
N ALA A 400 -1.38 33.18 9.11
CA ALA A 400 -1.89 31.82 9.33
C ALA A 400 -2.65 31.31 8.10
N LYS A 401 -3.58 32.11 7.56
CA LYS A 401 -4.36 31.79 6.36
C LYS A 401 -3.48 31.54 5.14
N LYS A 402 -2.48 32.41 4.90
CA LYS A 402 -1.54 32.23 3.80
C LYS A 402 -0.78 30.90 3.89
N ILE A 403 -0.28 30.55 5.08
CA ILE A 403 0.45 29.29 5.28
C ILE A 403 -0.48 28.08 5.13
N ALA A 404 -1.72 28.18 5.61
CA ALA A 404 -2.72 27.13 5.45
C ALA A 404 -3.02 26.89 3.96
N GLU A 405 -3.28 27.93 3.18
CA GLU A 405 -3.53 27.83 1.74
C GLU A 405 -2.33 27.27 0.96
N GLU A 406 -1.11 27.73 1.26
CA GLU A 406 0.12 27.18 0.67
C GLU A 406 0.31 25.69 1.02
N THR A 407 0.02 25.31 2.27
CA THR A 407 0.11 23.92 2.74
C THR A 407 -0.93 23.05 2.06
N LYS A 408 -2.16 23.54 1.90
CA LYS A 408 -3.22 22.85 1.14
C LYS A 408 -2.78 22.60 -0.30
N GLN A 409 -2.29 23.62 -1.00
CA GLN A 409 -1.81 23.48 -2.38
C GLN A 409 -0.69 22.45 -2.48
N GLN A 410 0.32 22.52 -1.60
CA GLN A 410 1.41 21.55 -1.56
C GLN A 410 0.94 20.14 -1.24
N ALA A 411 -0.06 19.99 -0.36
CA ALA A 411 -0.66 18.70 -0.04
C ALA A 411 -1.40 18.10 -1.25
N VAL A 412 -2.17 18.90 -1.99
CA VAL A 412 -2.85 18.47 -3.23
C VAL A 412 -1.84 18.05 -4.30
N ILE A 413 -0.81 18.88 -4.55
CA ILE A 413 0.26 18.57 -5.53
C ILE A 413 0.99 17.28 -5.14
N SER A 414 1.19 17.05 -3.83
CA SER A 414 1.87 15.87 -3.32
C SER A 414 0.94 14.65 -3.15
N GLY A 415 -0.33 14.72 -3.58
CA GLY A 415 -1.31 13.64 -3.43
C GLY A 415 -1.75 13.33 -2.00
N LYS A 416 -1.47 14.21 -1.03
CA LYS A 416 -1.82 14.05 0.39
C LYS A 416 -3.25 14.55 0.67
N LYS A 417 -4.26 13.90 0.07
CA LYS A 417 -5.69 14.29 0.20
C LYS A 417 -6.11 14.48 1.67
N PHE A 418 -5.73 13.56 2.56
CA PHE A 418 -6.03 13.66 4.00
C PHE A 418 -5.46 14.93 4.65
N LEU A 419 -4.23 15.31 4.30
CA LEU A 419 -3.62 16.53 4.83
C LEU A 419 -4.33 17.78 4.28
N ALA A 420 -4.72 17.77 3.01
CA ALA A 420 -5.49 18.85 2.41
C ALA A 420 -6.85 19.02 3.11
N LYS A 421 -7.57 17.92 3.36
CA LYS A 421 -8.83 17.92 4.10
C LYS A 421 -8.67 18.41 5.54
N ALA A 422 -7.67 17.90 6.26
CA ALA A 422 -7.40 18.37 7.62
C ALA A 422 -7.11 19.89 7.66
N VAL A 423 -6.39 20.42 6.67
CA VAL A 423 -6.17 21.87 6.53
C VAL A 423 -7.48 22.61 6.28
N ASP A 424 -8.36 22.09 5.43
CA ASP A 424 -9.68 22.67 5.20
C ASP A 424 -10.53 22.72 6.47
N ASP A 425 -10.61 21.60 7.21
CA ASP A 425 -11.33 21.53 8.48
C ASP A 425 -10.81 22.59 9.48
N TYR A 426 -9.49 22.76 9.57
CA TYR A 426 -8.90 23.78 10.44
C TYR A 426 -9.12 25.21 9.96
N ILE A 427 -9.14 25.45 8.64
CA ILE A 427 -9.49 26.77 8.10
C ILE A 427 -10.93 27.10 8.48
N GLU A 428 -11.87 26.17 8.31
CA GLU A 428 -13.28 26.39 8.65
C GLU A 428 -13.52 26.57 10.15
N LEU A 429 -12.79 25.84 10.99
CA LEU A 429 -12.98 25.86 12.44
C LEU A 429 -12.22 26.99 13.16
N GLU A 430 -11.04 27.39 12.68
CA GLU A 430 -10.09 28.20 13.46
C GLU A 430 -9.65 29.53 12.81
N LEU A 431 -10.00 29.81 11.54
CA LEU A 431 -9.56 31.01 10.81
C LEU A 431 -10.73 31.86 10.32
#